data_AF-A0AAE3ZFI7-F1
#
_entry.id   AF-A0AAE3ZFI7-F1
#
_cell.length_a   1.000
_cell.length_b   1.000
_cell.length_c   1.000
_cell.angle_alpha   90.00
_cell.angle_beta   90.00
_cell.angle_gamma   90.00
#
_symmetry.space_group_name_H-M   'P 1'
#
loop_
_entity.id
_entity.type
_entity.pdbx_description
1 polymer ?
#
loop_
_entity_poly.entity_id
_entity_poly.type
_entity_poly.pdbx_seq_one_letter_code
_entity_poly.pdbx_strand_id
1 'polypeptide(L)'
;MAKDGHPSQIIKAHDSPHGDGWSMPSASTPDEAASLVAAQVADGADCIKVMIEEGTVPVHPGLPVMTTDTLRAGVDQAHQLGKTVIAHAMTVKATEQAFITRCSCSSGPGGRWASCLTAKR
;
A
#
# COMPACT_ATOMS: atom_id res chain seq x y z
N MET A 1 -4.56 -0.81 1.52
CA MET A 1 -4.12 -1.08 2.92
C MET A 1 -5.07 -2.09 3.56
N ALA A 2 -4.72 -2.65 4.73
CA ALA A 2 -5.67 -3.47 5.49
C ALA A 2 -6.86 -2.61 5.98
N LYS A 3 -8.05 -3.21 6.05
CA LYS A 3 -9.22 -2.56 6.66
C LYS A 3 -8.94 -2.23 8.12
N ASP A 4 -9.23 -0.99 8.52
CA ASP A 4 -8.98 -0.43 9.86
C ASP A 4 -7.49 -0.39 10.30
N GLY A 5 -6.54 -0.59 9.38
CA GLY A 5 -5.09 -0.47 9.61
C GLY A 5 -4.57 0.97 9.56
N HIS A 6 -3.27 1.19 9.74
CA HIS A 6 -2.67 2.52 9.58
C HIS A 6 -2.72 2.99 8.10
N PRO A 7 -3.09 4.24 7.77
CA PRO A 7 -3.35 5.40 8.64
C PRO A 7 -4.84 5.69 8.93
N SER A 8 -5.77 4.72 8.77
CA SER A 8 -7.21 5.00 8.95
C SER A 8 -7.56 5.49 10.35
N GLN A 9 -6.73 5.18 11.36
CA GLN A 9 -6.88 5.69 12.73
C GLN A 9 -6.62 7.21 12.84
N ILE A 10 -5.76 7.78 12.00
CA ILE A 10 -5.46 9.22 11.99
C ILE A 10 -6.59 9.97 11.27
N ILE A 11 -7.11 9.42 10.18
CA ILE A 11 -8.16 10.07 9.38
C ILE A 11 -9.50 10.07 10.14
N LYS A 12 -9.75 9.10 11.03
CA LYS A 12 -10.89 9.20 11.97
C LYS A 12 -10.71 10.33 13.00
N ALA A 13 -9.47 10.75 13.28
CA ALA A 13 -9.14 11.76 14.28
C ALA A 13 -9.00 13.19 13.72
N HIS A 14 -8.94 13.36 12.40
CA HIS A 14 -8.80 14.65 11.72
C HIS A 14 -9.81 14.75 10.58
N ASP A 15 -10.54 15.86 10.45
CA ASP A 15 -11.44 16.12 9.32
C ASP A 15 -10.75 15.77 8.00
N SER A 16 -11.31 14.78 7.28
CA SER A 16 -10.72 14.24 6.06
C SER A 16 -10.43 15.38 5.07
N PRO A 17 -9.20 15.53 4.54
CA PRO A 17 -8.87 16.55 3.54
C PRO A 17 -9.60 16.34 2.19
N HIS A 18 -10.47 15.33 2.09
CA HIS A 18 -11.25 14.96 0.91
C HIS A 18 -12.76 15.05 1.15
N GLY A 19 -13.18 15.71 2.23
CA GLY A 19 -14.58 15.92 2.58
C GLY A 19 -15.22 14.76 3.34
N ASP A 20 -16.38 15.05 3.90
CA ASP A 20 -17.23 14.17 4.69
C ASP A 20 -17.70 13.00 3.81
N GLY A 21 -17.26 11.77 4.13
CA GLY A 21 -17.65 10.55 3.42
C GLY A 21 -16.55 9.86 2.61
N TRP A 22 -15.37 10.47 2.44
CA TRP A 22 -14.23 9.79 1.82
C TRP A 22 -13.49 8.90 2.83
N SER A 23 -13.38 7.60 2.52
CA SER A 23 -12.63 6.61 3.29
C SER A 23 -11.40 6.15 2.52
N MET A 24 -10.31 5.87 3.23
CA MET A 24 -9.12 5.28 2.62
C MET A 24 -9.45 3.96 1.92
N PRO A 25 -8.94 3.72 0.70
CA PRO A 25 -9.09 2.45 0.01
C PRO A 25 -8.44 1.30 0.80
N SER A 26 -9.25 0.36 1.25
CA SER A 26 -8.80 -0.81 2.02
C SER A 26 -9.36 -2.11 1.47
N ALA A 27 -8.60 -3.20 1.60
CA ALA A 27 -9.01 -4.54 1.22
C ALA A 27 -8.69 -5.53 2.35
N SER A 28 -9.58 -6.50 2.53
CA SER A 28 -9.43 -7.61 3.48
C SER A 28 -9.26 -8.95 2.77
N THR A 29 -9.60 -9.04 1.47
CA THR A 29 -9.53 -10.28 0.68
C THR A 29 -8.72 -10.07 -0.62
N PRO A 30 -8.13 -11.14 -1.18
CA PRO A 30 -7.40 -11.07 -2.46
C PRO A 30 -8.20 -10.43 -3.60
N ASP A 31 -9.47 -10.80 -3.75
CA ASP A 31 -10.34 -10.28 -4.82
C ASP A 31 -10.65 -8.79 -4.64
N GLU A 32 -10.86 -8.35 -3.40
CA GLU A 32 -11.01 -6.92 -3.08
C GLU A 32 -9.73 -6.15 -3.42
N ALA A 33 -8.56 -6.71 -3.12
CA ALA A 33 -7.29 -6.05 -3.40
C ALA A 33 -7.04 -5.90 -4.91
N ALA A 34 -7.31 -6.95 -5.69
CA ALA A 34 -7.20 -6.89 -7.15
C ALA A 34 -8.21 -5.86 -7.73
N SER A 35 -9.48 -5.92 -7.32
CA SER A 35 -10.51 -5.00 -7.80
C SER A 35 -10.19 -3.54 -7.48
N LEU A 36 -9.69 -3.27 -6.27
CA LEU A 36 -9.30 -1.95 -5.81
C LEU A 36 -8.08 -1.39 -6.54
N VAL A 37 -7.13 -2.26 -6.95
CA VAL A 37 -6.02 -1.87 -7.82
C VAL A 37 -6.53 -1.54 -9.21
N ALA A 38 -7.38 -2.40 -9.80
CA ALA A 38 -7.94 -2.15 -11.13
C ALA A 38 -8.69 -0.82 -11.20
N ALA A 39 -9.50 -0.51 -10.18
CA ALA A 39 -10.21 0.76 -10.07
C ALA A 39 -9.24 1.96 -10.00
N GLN A 40 -8.24 1.92 -9.12
CA GLN A 40 -7.26 3.02 -9.03
C GLN A 40 -6.47 3.24 -10.32
N VAL A 41 -6.14 2.15 -11.04
CA VAL A 41 -5.47 2.26 -12.34
C VAL A 41 -6.39 2.87 -13.39
N ALA A 42 -7.66 2.47 -13.41
CA ALA A 42 -8.67 3.06 -14.31
C ALA A 42 -8.88 4.55 -14.04
N ASP A 43 -8.79 4.97 -12.77
CA ASP A 43 -8.83 6.37 -12.34
C ASP A 43 -7.52 7.14 -12.63
N GLY A 44 -6.52 6.50 -13.23
CA GLY A 44 -5.31 7.15 -13.72
C GLY A 44 -4.08 7.00 -12.82
N ALA A 45 -4.07 6.07 -11.87
CA ALA A 45 -2.89 5.84 -11.03
C ALA A 45 -1.67 5.38 -11.86
N ASP A 46 -0.56 6.12 -11.73
CA ASP A 46 0.73 5.77 -12.34
C ASP A 46 1.47 4.67 -11.56
N CYS A 47 1.20 4.58 -10.26
CA CYS A 47 1.74 3.56 -9.38
C CYS A 47 0.74 3.23 -8.27
N ILE A 48 0.92 2.08 -7.63
CA ILE A 48 0.11 1.63 -6.51
C ILE A 48 0.91 1.73 -5.23
N LYS A 49 0.41 2.48 -4.25
CA LYS A 49 1.01 2.55 -2.90
C LYS A 49 0.32 1.54 -1.99
N VAL A 50 1.11 0.68 -1.34
CA VAL A 50 0.63 -0.26 -0.31
C VAL A 50 1.20 0.08 1.06
N MET A 51 0.41 -0.17 2.10
CA MET A 51 0.78 0.02 3.50
C MET A 51 0.87 -1.36 4.16
N ILE A 52 2.07 -1.73 4.61
CA ILE A 52 2.35 -2.97 5.36
C ILE A 52 2.80 -2.54 6.76
N GLU A 53 1.85 -2.21 7.62
CA GLU A 53 2.14 -1.62 8.93
C GLU A 53 1.38 -2.32 10.04
N GLU A 54 2.13 -2.89 10.97
CA GLU A 54 1.63 -3.56 12.18
C GLU A 54 1.53 -2.62 13.40
N GLY A 55 2.20 -1.47 13.32
CA GLY A 55 2.00 -0.35 14.22
C GLY A 55 2.97 -0.24 15.40
N THR A 56 3.88 -1.19 15.65
CA THR A 56 4.89 -1.03 16.73
C THR A 56 5.74 0.25 16.59
N VAL A 57 6.20 0.58 15.38
CA VAL A 57 7.04 1.76 15.12
C VAL A 57 6.27 3.08 15.32
N PRO A 58 5.04 3.27 14.81
CA PRO A 58 4.23 4.44 15.12
C PRO A 58 3.57 4.41 16.51
N VAL A 59 4.05 3.57 17.45
CA VAL A 59 3.54 3.47 18.84
C VAL A 59 2.04 3.13 18.91
N HIS A 60 1.61 2.25 18.00
CA HIS A 60 0.25 1.73 17.91
C HIS A 60 0.27 0.21 17.63
N PRO A 61 0.90 -0.61 18.51
CA PRO A 61 1.08 -2.03 18.23
C PRO A 61 -0.25 -2.78 18.10
N GLY A 62 -0.29 -3.79 17.23
CA GLY A 62 -1.45 -4.68 17.08
C GLY A 62 -2.47 -4.23 16.03
N LEU A 63 -2.08 -3.35 15.11
CA LEU A 63 -2.96 -2.94 14.02
C LEU A 63 -3.19 -4.09 13.02
N PRO A 64 -4.36 -4.12 12.35
CA PRO A 64 -4.61 -5.04 11.25
C PRO A 64 -3.56 -4.90 10.14
N VAL A 65 -2.97 -6.02 9.74
CA VAL A 65 -2.03 -6.12 8.63
C VAL A 65 -2.64 -6.96 7.54
N MET A 66 -2.43 -6.56 6.29
CA MET A 66 -2.90 -7.30 5.13
C MET A 66 -2.15 -8.63 5.03
N THR A 67 -2.87 -9.72 4.78
CA THR A 67 -2.23 -11.03 4.58
C THR A 67 -1.32 -10.98 3.35
N THR A 68 -0.34 -11.88 3.31
CA THR A 68 0.56 -12.00 2.15
C THR A 68 -0.21 -12.30 0.86
N ASP A 69 -1.27 -13.11 0.93
CA ASP A 69 -2.06 -13.48 -0.26
C ASP A 69 -2.89 -12.30 -0.76
N THR A 70 -3.50 -11.53 0.14
CA THR A 70 -4.21 -10.30 -0.22
C THR A 70 -3.26 -9.27 -0.84
N LEU A 71 -2.08 -9.09 -0.25
CA LEU A 71 -1.06 -8.20 -0.80
C LEU A 71 -0.60 -8.69 -2.19
N ARG A 72 -0.32 -9.98 -2.34
CA ARG A 72 0.13 -10.59 -3.60
C ARG A 72 -0.89 -10.39 -4.72
N ALA A 73 -2.17 -10.61 -4.46
CA ALA A 73 -3.21 -10.42 -5.48
C ALA A 73 -3.28 -8.97 -6.00
N GLY A 74 -3.19 -7.98 -5.10
CA GLY A 74 -3.10 -6.58 -5.51
C GLY A 74 -1.82 -6.27 -6.30
N VAL A 75 -0.69 -6.84 -5.90
CA VAL A 75 0.58 -6.64 -6.61
C VAL A 75 0.57 -7.28 -8.00
N ASP A 76 0.07 -8.50 -8.11
CA ASP A 76 -0.04 -9.21 -9.38
C ASP A 76 -0.98 -8.46 -10.33
N GLN A 77 -2.11 -7.94 -9.84
CA GLN A 77 -3.01 -7.10 -10.64
C GLN A 77 -2.32 -5.82 -11.13
N ALA A 78 -1.55 -5.14 -10.27
CA ALA A 78 -0.82 -3.94 -10.65
C ALA A 78 0.20 -4.24 -11.76
N HIS A 79 0.97 -5.33 -11.61
CA HIS A 79 1.94 -5.76 -12.61
C HIS A 79 1.29 -6.18 -13.92
N GLN A 80 0.14 -6.86 -13.89
CA GLN A 80 -0.64 -7.19 -15.09
C GLN A 80 -1.08 -5.93 -15.85
N LEU A 81 -1.34 -4.84 -15.13
CA LEU A 81 -1.69 -3.53 -15.69
C LEU A 81 -0.46 -2.65 -16.01
N GLY A 82 0.76 -3.21 -15.92
CA GLY A 82 2.01 -2.51 -16.21
C GLY A 82 2.39 -1.43 -15.19
N LYS A 83 1.85 -1.49 -13.96
CA LYS A 83 2.09 -0.51 -12.90
C LYS A 83 3.11 -1.01 -11.89
N THR A 84 3.86 -0.07 -11.31
CA THR A 84 4.77 -0.35 -10.20
C THR A 84 4.03 -0.29 -8.86
N VAL A 85 4.41 -1.16 -7.93
CA VAL A 85 3.92 -1.13 -6.55
C VAL A 85 5.00 -0.64 -5.60
N ILE A 86 4.67 0.33 -4.76
CA ILE A 86 5.56 0.91 -3.75
C ILE A 86 5.03 0.55 -2.36
N ALA A 87 5.84 -0.10 -1.55
CA ALA A 87 5.50 -0.48 -0.18
C ALA A 87 6.01 0.54 0.84
N HIS A 88 5.14 0.91 1.76
CA HIS A 88 5.52 1.41 3.08
C HIS A 88 5.66 0.21 4.03
N ALA A 89 6.82 0.12 4.68
CA ALA A 89 7.18 -0.90 5.64
C ALA A 89 8.20 -0.32 6.63
N MET A 90 7.90 -0.30 7.92
CA MET A 90 8.82 0.22 8.95
C MET A 90 9.54 -0.87 9.75
N THR A 91 9.18 -2.14 9.56
CA THR A 91 9.81 -3.28 10.26
C THR A 91 10.47 -4.24 9.28
N VAL A 92 11.39 -5.07 9.79
CA VAL A 92 12.05 -6.13 8.99
C VAL A 92 11.01 -7.08 8.42
N LYS A 93 10.06 -7.55 9.25
CA LYS A 93 8.98 -8.44 8.82
C LYS A 93 8.11 -7.83 7.71
N ALA A 94 7.77 -6.54 7.83
CA ALA A 94 7.02 -5.84 6.79
C ALA A 94 7.83 -5.70 5.48
N THR A 95 9.14 -5.49 5.60
CA THR A 95 10.07 -5.41 4.46
C THR A 95 10.22 -6.77 3.78
N GLU A 96 10.33 -7.86 4.54
CA GLU A 96 10.34 -9.23 4.01
C GLU A 96 9.04 -9.54 3.27
N GLN A 97 7.89 -9.19 3.85
CA GLN A 97 6.60 -9.35 3.20
C GLN A 97 6.54 -8.56 1.87
N ALA A 98 7.03 -7.32 1.84
CA ALA A 98 7.11 -6.53 0.62
C ALA A 98 8.02 -7.18 -0.44
N PHE A 99 9.15 -7.73 -0.02
CA PHE A 99 10.12 -8.38 -0.90
C PHE A 99 9.53 -9.63 -1.55
N ILE A 100 8.93 -10.54 -0.77
CA ILE A 100 8.36 -11.80 -1.30
C ILE A 100 7.15 -11.58 -2.20
N THR A 101 6.43 -10.45 -2.05
CA THR A 101 5.33 -10.08 -2.96
C THR A 101 5.80 -9.21 -4.13
N ARG A 102 7.11 -8.94 -4.27
CA ARG A 102 7.69 -8.15 -5.37
C ARG A 102 7.27 -6.68 -5.38
N CYS A 103 7.07 -6.08 -4.22
CA CYS A 103 6.92 -4.63 -4.08
C CYS A 103 8.29 -3.93 -4.13
N SER A 104 8.31 -2.68 -4.62
CA SER A 104 9.46 -1.78 -4.43
C SER A 104 9.37 -1.11 -3.05
N CYS A 105 10.42 -1.16 -2.23
CA CYS A 105 10.38 -0.60 -0.86
C CYS A 105 10.75 0.90 -0.84
N SER A 106 10.00 1.74 -0.10
CA SER A 106 10.25 3.20 -0.02
C SER A 106 10.89 3.70 1.28
N SER A 107 11.26 2.84 2.23
CA SER A 107 11.73 3.25 3.57
C SER A 107 13.25 3.10 3.73
N GLY A 108 13.96 4.22 3.74
CA GLY A 108 15.37 4.29 4.14
C GLY A 108 15.99 5.68 3.90
N PRO A 109 16.85 6.21 4.80
CA PRO A 109 17.46 7.55 4.66
C PRO A 109 18.50 7.69 3.52
N GLY A 110 18.56 6.76 2.55
CA GLY A 110 19.58 6.79 1.49
C GLY A 110 19.30 5.91 0.25
N GLY A 111 18.06 5.49 0.01
CA GLY A 111 17.71 4.61 -1.10
C GLY A 111 17.29 5.37 -2.35
N ARG A 112 18.11 5.30 -3.41
CA ARG A 112 17.95 5.98 -4.71
C ARG A 112 16.51 5.94 -5.27
N TRP A 113 15.86 7.10 -5.25
CA TRP A 113 14.57 7.41 -5.86
C TRP A 113 14.57 7.40 -7.40
N ALA A 114 15.75 7.30 -8.03
CA ALA A 114 15.92 7.73 -9.42
C ALA A 114 15.45 6.75 -10.51
N SER A 115 15.18 5.48 -10.22
CA SER A 115 14.85 4.51 -11.28
C SER A 115 13.35 4.41 -11.60
N CYS A 116 12.47 4.90 -10.72
CA CYS A 116 11.02 4.82 -10.95
C CYS A 116 10.47 6.00 -11.79
N LEU A 117 11.23 7.10 -11.89
CA LEU A 117 10.83 8.33 -12.60
C LEU A 117 11.29 8.39 -14.06
N THR A 118 12.01 7.39 -14.58
CA THR A 118 12.56 7.42 -15.95
C THR A 118 11.86 6.55 -16.98
N ALA A 119 10.70 5.96 -16.69
CA ALA A 119 9.86 5.36 -17.74
C ALA A 119 8.93 6.43 -18.38
N LYS A 120 9.51 7.52 -18.88
CA LYS A 120 8.95 8.29 -20.00
C LYS A 120 9.82 8.03 -21.22
N ARG A 121 9.40 7.06 -22.03
CA ARG A 121 9.28 7.19 -23.48
C ARG A 121 8.55 5.98 -24.05
#